data_AF-A0A3M1HPE9-F1
#
_entry.id   AF-A0A3M1HPE9-F1
#
_cell.length_a   1.000
_cell.length_b   1.000
_cell.length_c   1.000
_cell.angle_alpha   90.00
_cell.angle_beta   90.00
_cell.angle_gamma   90.00
#
_symmetry.space_group_name_H-M   'P 1'
#
loop_
_entity.id
_entity.type
_entity.pdbx_description
1 polymer ?
#
loop_
_entity_poly.entity_id
_entity_poly.type
_entity_poly.pdbx_seq_one_letter_code
_entity_poly.pdbx_strand_id
1 'polypeptide(L)'
;MNKRIPDDLDFEGWTCPLPLRDHPNIILGHGGGGKLSAELIRHLFLPAFANETLLDLGDSAVLQVAGGRLAISTDSFVVQPLFFPGGNIGHLAVNG
;
A
#
# COMPACT_ATOMS: atom_id res chain seq x y z
N MET A 1 -16.76 -14.74 30.02
CA MET A 1 -16.68 -13.26 30.09
C MET A 1 -17.11 -12.71 28.74
N ASN A 2 -18.33 -12.18 28.68
CA ASN A 2 -18.99 -11.65 27.49
C ASN A 2 -18.37 -10.30 27.13
N LYS A 3 -17.72 -10.17 25.96
CA LYS A 3 -17.38 -8.85 25.40
C LYS A 3 -18.54 -8.40 24.53
N ARG A 4 -19.22 -7.35 24.97
CA ARG A 4 -20.35 -6.70 24.30
C ARG A 4 -19.92 -6.17 22.94
N ILE A 5 -20.79 -6.37 21.95
CA ILE A 5 -20.81 -5.62 20.69
C ILE A 5 -21.22 -4.19 21.06
N PRO A 6 -20.56 -3.13 20.54
CA PRO A 6 -21.08 -1.78 20.69
C PRO A 6 -22.34 -1.63 19.83
N ASP A 7 -23.49 -1.65 20.49
CA ASP A 7 -24.73 -1.10 19.95
C ASP A 7 -24.63 0.43 20.01
N ASP A 8 -24.50 1.04 18.83
CA ASP A 8 -24.92 2.39 18.43
C ASP A 8 -23.89 3.02 17.48
N LEU A 9 -24.35 3.30 16.25
CA LEU A 9 -23.61 4.14 15.31
C LEU A 9 -23.71 5.59 15.81
N ASP A 10 -22.61 6.13 16.31
CA ASP A 10 -22.51 7.54 16.70
C ASP A 10 -22.50 8.43 15.46
N PHE A 11 -23.64 9.07 15.18
CA PHE A 11 -23.79 10.01 14.08
C PHE A 11 -23.36 11.45 14.43
N GLU A 12 -23.01 11.74 15.69
CA GLU A 12 -22.55 13.06 16.14
C GLU A 12 -21.03 13.19 16.13
N GLY A 13 -20.30 12.08 16.09
CA GLY A 13 -18.84 12.00 16.01
C GLY A 13 -18.25 12.12 14.59
N TRP A 14 -18.96 12.69 13.63
CA TRP A 14 -18.47 12.82 12.25
C TRP A 14 -17.37 13.88 12.16
N THR A 15 -16.14 13.50 12.51
CA THR A 15 -14.97 14.13 11.92
C THR A 15 -15.00 13.81 10.43
N CYS A 16 -15.15 14.86 9.62
CA CYS A 16 -14.89 14.78 8.18
C CYS A 16 -13.63 13.95 7.98
N PRO A 17 -13.66 12.83 7.22
CA PRO A 17 -12.46 12.04 6.96
C PRO A 17 -11.45 13.03 6.44
N LEU A 18 -10.37 13.20 7.21
CA LEU A 18 -9.35 14.22 6.97
C LEU A 18 -9.06 14.19 5.47
N PRO A 19 -9.29 15.29 4.72
CA PRO A 19 -8.89 15.31 3.33
C PRO A 19 -7.43 14.88 3.32
N LEU A 20 -7.05 13.97 2.42
CA LEU A 20 -5.64 13.71 2.09
C LEU A 20 -5.00 15.10 1.99
N ARG A 21 -4.21 15.48 3.00
CA ARG A 21 -3.82 16.88 3.16
C ARG A 21 -3.00 17.29 1.93
N ASP A 22 -3.29 18.51 1.46
CA ASP A 22 -2.46 19.42 0.68
C ASP A 22 -2.01 19.06 -0.74
N HIS A 23 -2.52 18.00 -1.38
CA HIS A 23 -2.18 17.69 -2.78
C HIS A 23 -3.39 17.27 -3.63
N PRO A 24 -4.05 18.20 -4.36
CA PRO A 24 -5.15 17.85 -5.27
C PRO A 24 -4.70 17.02 -6.47
N ASN A 25 -3.38 16.87 -6.68
CA ASN A 25 -2.78 16.17 -7.81
C ASN A 25 -1.68 15.21 -7.32
N ILE A 26 -1.39 14.16 -8.11
CA ILE A 26 -0.23 13.31 -7.87
C ILE A 26 1.06 14.11 -8.13
N ILE A 27 1.96 14.12 -7.15
CA ILE A 27 3.29 14.70 -7.25
C ILE A 27 4.37 13.62 -7.15
N LEU A 28 5.62 13.96 -7.53
CA LEU A 28 6.75 13.02 -7.49
C LEU A 28 6.94 12.35 -6.11
N GLY A 29 6.63 13.08 -5.03
CA GLY A 29 6.73 12.55 -3.67
C GLY A 29 5.85 11.31 -3.41
N HIS A 30 4.74 11.13 -4.13
CA HIS A 30 3.90 9.94 -4.01
C HIS A 30 4.54 8.68 -4.63
N GLY A 31 5.54 8.83 -5.50
CA GLY A 31 6.32 7.72 -6.07
C GLY A 31 7.66 7.47 -5.39
N GLY A 32 8.00 8.23 -4.34
CA GLY A 32 9.33 8.17 -3.70
C GLY A 32 9.51 7.09 -2.64
N GLY A 33 8.47 6.30 -2.33
CA GLY A 33 8.50 5.25 -1.29
C GLY A 33 8.48 5.77 0.16
N GLY A 34 8.38 7.09 0.36
CA GLY A 34 8.40 7.73 1.67
C GLY A 34 7.01 7.98 2.27
N LYS A 35 6.93 9.01 3.13
CA LYS A 35 5.71 9.39 3.85
C LYS A 35 4.51 9.62 2.91
N LEU A 36 4.69 10.37 1.83
CA LEU A 36 3.62 10.68 0.88
C LEU A 36 3.12 9.44 0.13
N SER A 37 4.01 8.51 -0.25
CA SER A 37 3.61 7.22 -0.82
C SER A 37 2.77 6.40 0.16
N ALA A 38 3.21 6.32 1.42
CA ALA A 38 2.48 5.58 2.45
C ALA A 38 1.10 6.22 2.77
N GLU A 39 1.00 7.54 2.73
CA GLU A 39 -0.28 8.26 2.89
C GLU A 39 -1.22 7.98 1.72
N LEU A 40 -0.73 7.98 0.47
CA LEU A 40 -1.52 7.62 -0.70
C LEU A 40 -2.09 6.20 -0.58
N ILE A 41 -1.26 5.23 -0.17
CA ILE A 41 -1.72 3.86 0.08
C ILE A 41 -2.80 3.82 1.16
N ARG A 42 -2.56 4.44 2.31
CA ARG A 42 -3.46 4.34 3.47
C ARG A 42 -4.79 5.05 3.28
N HIS A 43 -4.83 6.15 2.55
CA HIS A 43 -6.03 7.00 2.49
C HIS A 43 -6.76 6.93 1.14
N LEU A 44 -6.12 6.43 0.08
CA LEU A 44 -6.79 6.23 -1.21
C LEU A 44 -7.02 4.75 -1.51
N PHE A 45 -5.96 3.94 -1.48
CA PHE A 45 -6.05 2.53 -1.92
C PHE A 45 -6.66 1.61 -0.87
N LEU A 46 -6.24 1.71 0.40
CA LEU A 46 -6.79 0.86 1.46
C LEU A 46 -8.30 1.00 1.61
N PRO A 47 -8.90 2.21 1.69
CA PRO A 47 -10.35 2.32 1.85
C PRO A 47 -11.13 1.78 0.65
N ALA A 48 -10.55 1.84 -0.55
CA ALA A 48 -11.19 1.39 -1.79
C ALA A 48 -11.11 -0.13 -1.99
N PHE A 49 -10.05 -0.79 -1.49
CA PHE A 49 -9.74 -2.20 -1.80
C PHE A 49 -9.53 -3.09 -0.56
N ALA A 50 -9.89 -2.61 0.63
CA ALA A 50 -9.66 -3.31 1.90
C ALA A 50 -10.14 -4.76 1.87
N ASN A 51 -9.25 -5.67 2.27
CA ASN A 51 -9.50 -7.08 2.53
C ASN A 51 -8.43 -7.59 3.51
N GLU A 52 -8.63 -8.77 4.08
CA GLU A 52 -7.73 -9.33 5.10
C GLU A 52 -6.27 -9.40 4.63
N THR A 53 -6.02 -9.74 3.36
CA THR A 53 -4.66 -9.82 2.79
C THR A 53 -4.03 -8.43 2.67
N LEU A 54 -4.76 -7.44 2.17
CA LEU A 54 -4.22 -6.10 1.93
C LEU A 54 -3.96 -5.32 3.24
N LEU A 55 -4.72 -5.61 4.31
CA LEU A 55 -4.57 -4.95 5.60
C LEU A 55 -3.23 -5.24 6.30
N ASP A 56 -2.54 -6.31 5.92
CA ASP A 56 -1.21 -6.65 6.43
C ASP A 56 -0.12 -5.66 5.96
N LEU A 57 -0.33 -5.02 4.80
CA LEU A 57 0.63 -4.09 4.18
C LEU A 57 2.07 -4.65 4.10
N GLY A 58 2.20 -5.96 3.92
CA GLY A 58 3.49 -6.64 3.78
C GLY A 58 4.08 -6.55 2.37
N ASP A 59 5.32 -7.04 2.22
CA ASP A 59 6.06 -7.03 0.94
C ASP A 59 5.49 -7.99 -0.13
N SER A 60 4.48 -8.79 0.23
CA SER A 60 3.81 -9.72 -0.69
C SER A 60 2.40 -10.04 -0.21
N ALA A 61 1.53 -10.41 -1.15
CA ALA A 61 0.26 -11.06 -0.84
C ALA A 61 0.48 -12.56 -0.61
N VAL A 62 0.07 -13.05 0.56
CA VAL A 62 0.11 -14.48 0.88
C VAL A 62 -1.23 -15.11 0.51
N LEU A 63 -1.21 -16.05 -0.43
CA LEU A 63 -2.41 -16.74 -0.94
C LEU A 63 -2.36 -18.23 -0.62
N GLN A 64 -3.47 -18.76 -0.09
CA GLN A 64 -3.68 -20.20 0.04
C GLN A 64 -4.27 -20.74 -1.27
N VAL A 65 -3.61 -21.70 -1.89
CA VAL A 65 -4.04 -22.33 -3.15
C VAL A 65 -4.07 -23.85 -3.02
N ALA A 66 -4.77 -24.54 -3.92
CA ALA A 66 -4.74 -26.00 -3.97
C ALA A 66 -3.30 -26.47 -4.29
N GLY A 67 -2.60 -26.96 -3.26
CA GLY A 67 -1.20 -27.39 -3.36
C GLY A 67 -0.21 -26.64 -2.47
N GLY A 68 -0.65 -25.60 -1.75
CA GLY A 68 0.19 -24.96 -0.72
C GLY A 68 -0.07 -23.45 -0.55
N ARG A 69 0.96 -22.77 -0.05
CA ARG A 69 0.96 -21.33 0.21
C ARG A 69 1.88 -20.64 -0.80
N LEU A 70 1.37 -19.62 -1.48
CA LEU A 70 2.12 -18.76 -2.40
C LEU A 70 2.32 -17.38 -1.80
N ALA A 71 3.51 -16.80 -2.01
CA ALA A 71 3.77 -15.38 -1.81
C ALA A 71 3.92 -14.74 -3.19
N ILE A 72 3.14 -13.70 -3.47
CA ILE A 72 3.16 -12.99 -4.74
C ILE A 72 3.46 -11.52 -4.46
N SER A 73 4.44 -10.97 -5.17
CA SER A 73 4.77 -9.55 -5.16
C SER A 73 4.99 -9.05 -6.59
N THR A 74 4.95 -7.74 -6.77
CA THR A 74 5.20 -7.09 -8.05
C THR A 74 5.77 -5.70 -7.82
N ASP A 75 6.77 -5.36 -8.63
CA ASP A 75 7.36 -4.03 -8.67
C ASP A 75 7.59 -3.58 -10.11
N SER A 76 7.78 -2.28 -10.27
CA SER A 76 8.15 -1.64 -11.54
C SER A 76 9.36 -0.75 -11.32
N PHE A 77 10.28 -0.76 -12.28
CA PHE A 77 11.56 -0.05 -12.16
C PHE A 77 11.65 1.04 -13.23
N VAL A 78 11.93 2.27 -12.81
CA VAL A 78 12.00 3.46 -13.67
C VAL A 78 13.34 4.20 -13.55
N VAL A 79 14.40 3.48 -13.15
CA VAL A 79 15.74 4.05 -12.97
C VAL A 79 16.29 4.64 -14.27
N GLN A 80 17.00 5.76 -14.15
CA GLN A 80 17.71 6.39 -15.26
C GLN A 80 19.09 6.88 -14.77
N PRO A 81 20.19 6.63 -15.49
CA PRO A 81 20.30 5.89 -16.75
C PRO A 81 20.01 4.38 -16.60
N LEU A 82 19.71 3.69 -17.71
CA LEU A 82 19.45 2.24 -17.69
C LEU A 82 20.65 1.38 -17.28
N PHE A 83 21.87 1.90 -17.49
CA PHE A 83 23.14 1.29 -17.08
C PHE A 83 23.92 2.31 -16.25
N PHE A 84 24.41 1.91 -15.08
CA PHE A 84 25.07 2.78 -14.12
C PHE A 84 26.22 2.04 -13.42
N PRO A 85 27.17 2.75 -12.79
CA PRO A 85 28.23 2.10 -12.02
C PRO A 85 27.62 1.17 -10.95
N GLY A 86 27.93 -0.13 -11.05
CA GLY A 86 27.42 -1.16 -10.14
C GLY A 86 26.18 -1.93 -10.62
N GLY A 87 25.56 -1.59 -11.75
CA GLY A 87 24.40 -2.36 -12.23
C GLY A 87 23.68 -1.82 -13.46
N ASN A 88 22.49 -2.37 -13.70
CA ASN A 88 21.56 -1.93 -14.73
C ASN A 88 20.12 -2.18 -14.27
N ILE A 89 19.14 -1.67 -15.02
CA ILE A 89 17.72 -1.84 -14.72
C ILE A 89 17.29 -3.32 -14.63
N GLY A 90 17.88 -4.20 -15.44
CA GLY A 90 17.58 -5.63 -15.40
C GLY A 90 18.06 -6.30 -14.11
N HIS A 91 19.23 -5.90 -13.60
CA HIS A 91 19.70 -6.35 -12.30
C HIS A 91 18.78 -5.86 -11.18
N LEU A 92 18.34 -4.60 -11.22
CA LEU A 92 17.36 -4.11 -10.25
C LEU A 92 16.04 -4.87 -10.34
N ALA A 93 15.55 -5.16 -11.54
CA ALA A 93 14.28 -5.85 -11.74
C ALA A 93 14.24 -7.30 -11.21
N VAL A 94 15.40 -7.92 -11.00
CA VAL A 94 15.49 -9.28 -10.45
C VAL A 94 15.79 -9.28 -8.95
N ASN A 95 16.55 -8.28 -8.46
CA ASN A 95 17.05 -8.26 -7.09
C ASN A 95 16.31 -7.30 -6.16
N GLY A 96 15.56 -6.34 -6.72
CA GLY A 96 14.66 -5.46 -5.97
C GLY A 96 13.37 -6.21 -5.68
#